data_AF-A0A645IKH5-F1
#
_entry.id   AF-A0A645IKH5-F1
#
_cell.length_a   1.000
_cell.length_b   1.000
_cell.length_c   1.000
_cell.angle_alpha   90.00
_cell.angle_beta   90.00
_cell.angle_gamma   90.00
#
_symmetry.space_group_name_H-M   'P 1'
#
loop_
_entity.id
_entity.type
_entity.pdbx_description
1 polymer ?
#
loop_
_entity_poly.entity_id
_entity_poly.type
_entity_poly.pdbx_seq_one_letter_code
_entity_poly.pdbx_strand_id
1 'polypeptide(L)' 'MDAYKKEVEIWGYTDICIDEENLGLKGSPTRVYKSFTKGAKSSGQVYEVEPSKAVEIIVEKLKEKFII' A
#
# COMPACT_ATOMS: atom_id res chain seq x y z
N MET A 1 34.58 12.29 2.59
CA MET A 1 34.44 12.48 1.12
C MET A 1 34.86 11.24 0.32
N ASP A 2 35.45 10.23 0.97
CA ASP A 2 36.13 9.13 0.27
C ASP A 2 35.20 8.08 -0.33
N ALA A 3 33.93 8.02 0.10
CA ALA A 3 32.92 7.14 -0.49
C ALA A 3 32.64 7.48 -1.96
N TYR A 4 32.69 8.76 -2.35
CA TYR A 4 32.48 9.21 -3.73
C TYR A 4 33.68 8.95 -4.65
N LYS A 5 34.84 8.60 -4.08
CA LYS A 5 36.09 8.39 -4.83
C LYS A 5 36.35 6.91 -5.12
N LYS A 6 35.60 6.00 -4.50
CA LYS A 6 35.71 4.57 -4.75
C LYS A 6 34.98 4.23 -6.04
N GLU A 7 35.61 3.42 -6.88
CA GLU A 7 34.93 2.84 -8.04
C GLU A 7 33.83 1.90 -7.56
N VAL A 8 32.65 2.05 -8.16
CA VAL A 8 31.50 1.18 -7.90
C VAL A 8 31.45 0.20 -9.06
N GLU A 9 31.62 -1.07 -8.74
CA GLU A 9 31.40 -2.14 -9.70
C GLU A 9 29.90 -2.22 -10.03
N ILE A 10 29.57 -2.16 -11.31
CA ILE A 10 28.19 -2.21 -11.81
C ILE A 10 28.05 -3.50 -12.60
N TRP A 11 27.12 -4.35 -12.17
CA TRP A 11 26.77 -5.57 -12.88
C TRP A 11 25.48 -5.36 -13.68
N GLY A 12 25.52 -5.78 -14.94
CA GLY A 12 24.37 -5.89 -15.82
C GLY A 12 23.83 -7.32 -15.87
N TYR A 13 22.84 -7.53 -16.73
CA TYR A 13 22.23 -8.84 -16.96
C TYR A 13 23.24 -9.91 -17.41
N THR A 14 24.19 -9.54 -18.27
CA THR A 14 25.19 -10.47 -18.82
C THR A 14 26.20 -10.97 -17.80
N ASP A 15 26.32 -10.27 -16.68
CA ASP A 15 27.30 -10.59 -15.63
C ASP A 15 26.73 -11.63 -14.64
N ILE A 16 25.46 -12.01 -14.78
CA ILE A 16 24.74 -12.90 -13.87
C ILE A 16 24.09 -14.03 -14.67
N CYS A 17 24.34 -15.28 -14.28
CA CYS A 17 23.78 -16.45 -14.95
C CYS A 17 22.38 -16.77 -14.39
N ILE A 18 21.35 -16.10 -14.92
CA ILE A 18 19.93 -16.32 -14.59
C ILE A 18 19.11 -16.39 -15.88
N ASP A 19 18.07 -17.23 -15.87
CA ASP A 19 17.10 -17.33 -16.97
C ASP A 19 16.26 -16.04 -17.09
N GLU A 20 16.24 -15.45 -18.29
CA GLU A 20 15.52 -14.22 -18.64
C GLU A 20 14.01 -14.34 -18.35
N GLU A 21 13.45 -15.54 -18.49
CA GLU A 21 12.03 -15.79 -18.20
C GLU A 21 11.69 -15.53 -16.73
N ASN A 22 12.67 -15.59 -15.83
CA ASN A 22 12.49 -15.39 -14.39
C ASN A 22 12.84 -13.97 -13.92
N LEU A 23 13.14 -13.04 -14.84
CA LEU A 23 13.57 -11.69 -14.49
C LEU A 23 12.56 -10.60 -14.92
N GLY A 24 12.59 -9.49 -14.18
CA GLY A 24 11.81 -8.29 -14.46
C GLY A 24 10.30 -8.53 -14.46
N LEU A 25 9.58 -7.77 -15.29
CA LEU A 25 8.13 -7.91 -15.44
C LEU A 25 7.73 -9.25 -16.07
N LYS A 26 8.62 -9.86 -16.87
CA LYS A 26 8.39 -11.13 -17.55
C LYS A 26 8.32 -12.28 -16.54
N GLY A 27 9.29 -12.32 -15.62
CA GLY A 27 9.32 -13.32 -14.54
C GLY A 27 8.47 -13.01 -13.32
N SER A 28 7.83 -11.83 -13.26
CA SER A 28 6.93 -11.52 -12.14
C SER A 28 5.61 -12.28 -12.26
N PRO A 29 5.25 -13.12 -11.27
CA PRO A 29 3.95 -13.80 -11.26
C PRO A 29 2.78 -12.85 -10.98
N THR A 30 3.08 -11.62 -10.56
CA THR A 30 2.07 -10.60 -10.24
C THR A 30 2.24 -9.37 -11.13
N ARG A 31 1.12 -8.68 -11.42
CA ARG A 31 1.12 -7.45 -12.22
C ARG A 31 0.22 -6.41 -11.58
N VAL A 32 0.69 -5.17 -11.58
CA VAL A 32 -0.11 -4.02 -11.15
C VAL A 32 -1.22 -3.81 -12.16
N TYR A 33 -2.45 -4.11 -11.76
CA TYR A 33 -3.64 -3.86 -12.59
C TYR A 33 -4.09 -2.39 -12.49
N LYS A 34 -4.05 -1.82 -11.28
CA LYS A 34 -4.43 -0.42 -11.04
C LYS A 34 -3.71 0.11 -9.80
N SER A 35 -3.31 1.38 -9.85
CA SER A 35 -2.89 2.14 -8.68
C SER A 35 -3.77 3.37 -8.54
N PHE A 36 -4.07 3.74 -7.30
CA PHE A 36 -4.82 4.96 -6.97
C PHE A 36 -4.34 5.48 -5.62
N THR A 37 -4.44 6.79 -5.42
CA THR A 37 -4.11 7.42 -4.15
C THR A 37 -5.20 7.11 -3.13
N LYS A 38 -4.81 6.88 -1.87
CA LYS A 38 -5.77 6.72 -0.78
C LYS A 38 -6.55 8.03 -0.62
N GLY A 39 -7.87 7.97 -0.70
CA GLY A 39 -8.73 9.13 -0.48
C GLY A 39 -8.50 9.74 0.91
N ALA A 40 -8.58 11.06 1.00
CA ALA A 40 -8.53 11.75 2.29
C ALA A 40 -9.69 11.30 3.19
N LYS A 41 -9.43 11.18 4.50
CA LYS A 41 -10.52 10.93 5.45
C LYS A 41 -11.47 12.13 5.43
N SER A 42 -12.75 11.89 5.20
CA SER A 42 -13.78 12.89 5.41
C SER A 42 -13.82 13.31 6.88
N SER A 43 -14.23 14.55 7.15
CA SER A 43 -14.48 15.02 8.52
C SER A 43 -15.43 14.06 9.26
N GLY A 44 -15.19 13.86 10.56
CA GLY A 44 -16.06 13.05 11.40
C GLY A 44 -17.44 13.68 11.55
N GLN A 45 -18.46 12.85 11.83
CA GLN A 45 -19.79 13.32 12.19
C GLN A 45 -19.86 13.46 13.71
N VAL A 46 -20.37 14.60 14.19
CA VAL A 46 -20.61 14.85 15.61
C VAL A 46 -22.11 14.70 15.86
N TYR A 47 -22.48 13.93 16.87
CA TYR A 47 -23.87 13.72 17.26
C TYR A 47 -24.07 14.19 18.71
N GLU A 48 -25.03 15.06 18.93
CA GLU A 48 -25.47 15.48 20.27
C GLU A 48 -26.76 14.73 20.62
N VAL A 49 -26.61 13.48 21.10
CA VAL A 49 -27.73 12.60 21.43
C VAL A 49 -27.52 11.95 22.80
N GLU A 50 -28.62 11.48 23.38
CA GLU A 50 -28.63 10.65 24.59
C GLU A 50 -27.67 9.44 24.46
N PRO A 51 -27.02 9.01 25.56
CA PRO A 51 -26.02 7.94 25.52
C PRO A 51 -26.52 6.64 24.86
N SER A 52 -27.79 6.26 25.08
CA SER A 52 -28.38 5.06 24.47
C SER A 52 -28.40 5.14 22.94
N LYS A 53 -28.85 6.29 22.40
CA LYS A 53 -28.89 6.54 20.95
C LYS A 53 -27.49 6.68 20.36
N ALA A 54 -26.53 7.21 21.10
CA ALA A 54 -25.15 7.31 20.65
C ALA A 54 -24.53 5.91 20.40
N VAL A 55 -24.81 4.95 21.30
CA VAL A 55 -24.31 3.56 21.15
C VAL A 55 -24.91 2.91 19.90
N GLU A 56 -26.21 3.08 19.66
CA GLU A 56 -26.88 2.56 18.46
C GLU A 56 -26.23 3.08 17.17
N ILE A 57 -26.01 4.39 17.08
CA ILE A 57 -25.37 5.04 15.93
C ILE A 57 -23.95 4.51 15.70
N ILE A 58 -23.17 4.31 16.76
CA ILE A 58 -21.80 3.80 16.65
C ILE A 58 -21.79 2.36 16.12
N VAL A 59 -22.63 1.49 16.68
CA VAL A 59 -22.72 0.08 16.27
C VAL A 59 -23.17 -0.04 14.82
N GLU A 60 -24.15 0.75 14.41
CA GLU A 60 -24.62 0.80 13.02
C GLU A 60 -23.48 1.22 12.06
N LYS A 61 -22.75 2.29 12.39
CA LYS A 61 -21.61 2.77 11.59
C LYS A 61 -20.43 1.79 11.52
N LEU A 62 -20.21 0.98 12.55
CA LEU A 62 -19.18 -0.07 12.54
C LEU A 62 -19.57 -1.25 11.64
N LYS A 63 -20.85 -1.64 11.65
CA LYS A 63 -21.40 -2.66 10.73
C LYS A 63 -21.35 -2.20 9.28
N GLU A 64 -21.75 -0.95 8.99
CA GLU A 64 -21.66 -0.36 7.64
C GLU A 64 -20.24 -0.40 7.06
N LYS A 65 -19.22 -0.25 7.91
CA LYS A 65 -17.81 -0.28 7.52
C LYS A 65 -17.20 -1.69 7.54
N PHE A 66 -18.00 -2.71 7.84
CA PHE A 66 -17.56 -4.11 7.97
C PHE A 66 -16.39 -4.27 8.95
N ILE A 67 -16.39 -3.48 10.03
CA ILE A 67 -15.40 -3.58 11.12
C ILE A 67 -15.83 -4.65 12.14
N ILE A 68 -17.14 -4.81 12.32
CA ILE A 68 -17.80 -5.84 13.15
C ILE A 68 -18.94 -6.51 12.38
#